data_AF-A0A2J8X305-F1
#
_entry.id   AF-A0A2J8X305-F1
#
_cell.length_a   1.000
_cell.length_b   1.000
_cell.length_c   1.000
_cell.angle_alpha   90.00
_cell.angle_beta   90.00
_cell.angle_gamma   90.00
#
_symmetry.space_group_name_H-M   'P 1'
#
loop_
_entity.id
_entity.type
_entity.pdbx_description
1 polymer ?
#
loop_
_entity_poly.entity_id
_entity_poly.type
_entity_poly.pdbx_seq_one_letter_code
_entity_poly.pdbx_strand_id
1 'polypeptide(L)'
;MFYAHFVLSKRGPLAKIWLAAHWDKKLTKAHVFECNLESSVESIISPKVKMALRTSGHLLLGVVRIYHRKAKYLLADCNEAFIKIKMAFRPGVVDLPEENREAAYNAITLPEEFHDFDQP
;
A
#
# COMPACT_ATOMS: atom_id res chain seq x y z
N MET A 1 -33.93 15.83 10.43
CA MET A 1 -33.04 16.81 9.75
C MET A 1 -33.00 16.52 8.26
N PHE A 2 -33.29 17.52 7.42
CA PHE A 2 -33.77 17.38 6.04
C PHE A 2 -32.70 17.08 4.96
N TYR A 3 -31.42 16.87 5.32
CA TYR A 3 -30.33 16.65 4.35
C TYR A 3 -29.68 15.25 4.43
N ALA A 4 -30.30 14.35 5.20
CA ALA A 4 -29.77 13.01 5.46
C ALA A 4 -29.65 12.14 4.20
N HIS A 5 -30.48 12.36 3.18
CA HIS A 5 -30.49 11.45 2.03
C HIS A 5 -29.20 11.50 1.18
N PHE A 6 -28.52 12.65 1.11
CA PHE A 6 -27.28 12.78 0.32
C PHE A 6 -26.02 12.39 1.09
N VAL A 7 -25.97 12.68 2.40
CA VAL A 7 -24.79 12.45 3.26
C VAL A 7 -24.87 11.14 4.05
N LEU A 8 -26.07 10.74 4.49
CA LEU A 8 -26.32 9.60 5.39
C LEU A 8 -26.91 8.36 4.68
N SER A 9 -27.29 8.46 3.40
CA SER A 9 -27.64 7.25 2.64
C SER A 9 -26.40 6.36 2.57
N LYS A 10 -26.54 5.06 2.90
CA LYS A 10 -25.43 4.10 3.00
C LYS A 10 -24.56 4.00 1.74
N ARG A 11 -25.04 4.51 0.59
CA ARG A 11 -24.37 4.52 -0.72
C ARG A 11 -24.05 5.91 -1.25
N GLY A 12 -24.21 6.96 -0.44
CA GLY A 12 -23.88 8.33 -0.85
C GLY A 12 -22.37 8.53 -1.05
N PRO A 13 -21.95 9.48 -1.90
CA PRO A 13 -20.54 9.75 -2.17
C PRO A 13 -19.76 10.13 -0.89
N LEU A 14 -20.43 10.77 0.06
CA LEU A 14 -19.86 11.19 1.34
C LEU A 14 -20.12 10.20 2.49
N ALA A 15 -20.77 9.06 2.23
CA ALA A 15 -21.13 8.10 3.28
C ALA A 15 -19.88 7.48 3.94
N LYS A 16 -18.84 7.18 3.15
CA LYS A 16 -17.56 6.65 3.67
C LYS A 16 -16.84 7.68 4.55
N ILE A 17 -16.86 8.95 4.16
CA ILE A 17 -16.30 10.08 4.92
C ILE A 17 -17.07 10.27 6.23
N TRP A 18 -18.40 10.25 6.16
CA TRP A 18 -19.26 10.37 7.33
C TRP A 18 -19.05 9.20 8.31
N LEU A 19 -18.90 7.98 7.79
CA LEU A 19 -18.59 6.79 8.56
C LEU A 19 -17.23 6.94 9.27
N ALA A 20 -16.21 7.45 8.59
CA ALA A 20 -14.90 7.70 9.18
C ALA A 20 -14.94 8.78 10.29
N ALA A 21 -15.82 9.77 10.17
CA ALA A 21 -15.99 10.81 11.17
C ALA A 21 -16.63 10.29 12.48
N HIS A 22 -17.60 9.37 12.38
CA HIS A 22 -18.42 8.98 13.55
C HIS A 22 -18.23 7.53 14.03
N TRP A 23 -17.84 6.61 13.15
CA TRP A 23 -17.77 5.16 13.42
C TRP A 23 -16.43 4.56 12.98
N ASP A 24 -15.36 5.01 13.63
CA ASP A 24 -13.98 4.59 13.35
C ASP A 24 -13.78 3.06 13.38
N LYS A 25 -14.44 2.37 14.31
CA LYS A 25 -14.40 0.89 14.44
C LYS A 25 -15.04 0.14 13.27
N LYS A 26 -15.93 0.76 12.49
CA LYS A 26 -16.59 0.14 11.31
C LYS A 26 -15.87 0.46 10.00
N LEU A 27 -14.80 1.25 10.04
CA LEU A 27 -14.05 1.62 8.85
C LEU A 27 -13.01 0.55 8.52
N THR A 28 -13.25 -0.20 7.45
CA THR A 28 -12.35 -1.26 6.94
C THR A 28 -11.21 -0.68 6.12
N LYS A 29 -10.12 -1.45 5.95
CA LYS A 29 -8.99 -1.08 5.06
C LYS A 29 -9.50 -0.81 3.64
N ALA A 30 -10.38 -1.67 3.10
CA ALA A 30 -10.97 -1.49 1.77
C ALA A 30 -11.70 -0.15 1.61
N HIS A 31 -12.53 0.24 2.59
CA HIS A 31 -13.21 1.54 2.56
C HIS A 31 -12.24 2.73 2.51
N VAL A 32 -11.10 2.62 3.21
CA VAL A 32 -10.05 3.66 3.18
C VAL A 32 -9.41 3.75 1.80
N PHE A 33 -9.12 2.62 1.16
CA PHE A 33 -8.49 2.61 -0.18
C PHE A 33 -9.43 3.11 -1.27
N GLU A 34 -10.66 2.61 -1.33
CA GLU A 34 -11.66 2.99 -2.32
C GLU A 34 -12.14 4.44 -2.20
N CYS A 35 -11.96 5.07 -1.04
CA CYS A 35 -12.35 6.46 -0.85
C CYS A 35 -11.39 7.39 -1.60
N ASN A 36 -11.93 8.08 -2.61
CA ASN A 36 -11.25 9.17 -3.30
C ASN A 36 -11.44 10.47 -2.51
N LEU A 37 -10.35 11.01 -1.97
CA LEU A 37 -10.39 12.20 -1.12
C LEU A 37 -10.62 13.49 -1.92
N GLU A 38 -10.06 13.59 -3.13
CA GLU A 38 -10.17 14.77 -3.98
C GLU A 38 -11.64 15.06 -4.33
N SER A 39 -12.32 14.07 -4.90
CA SER A 39 -13.77 14.14 -5.20
C SER A 39 -14.63 14.40 -3.96
N SER A 40 -14.23 13.86 -2.80
CA SER A 40 -14.93 14.08 -1.53
C SER A 40 -14.78 15.54 -1.06
N VAL A 41 -13.57 16.10 -1.17
CA VAL A 41 -13.28 17.50 -0.81
C VAL A 41 -14.00 18.45 -1.76
N GLU A 42 -13.98 18.19 -3.06
CA GLU A 42 -14.72 18.98 -4.05
C GLU A 42 -16.23 18.99 -3.75
N SER A 43 -16.79 17.83 -3.40
CA SER A 43 -18.20 17.71 -3.00
C SER A 43 -18.55 18.45 -1.71
N ILE A 44 -17.57 18.72 -0.84
CA ILE A 44 -17.75 19.49 0.41
C ILE A 44 -17.62 21.00 0.13
N ILE A 45 -16.70 21.41 -0.74
CA ILE A 45 -16.46 22.81 -1.11
C ILE A 45 -17.60 23.35 -1.98
N SER A 46 -18.05 22.56 -2.96
CA SER A 46 -19.13 22.92 -3.89
C SER A 46 -20.29 21.92 -3.77
N PRO A 47 -21.06 21.97 -2.66
CA PRO A 47 -22.12 21.00 -2.46
C PRO A 47 -23.32 21.31 -3.36
N LYS A 48 -23.85 20.29 -4.03
CA LYS A 48 -25.06 20.39 -4.88
C LYS A 48 -26.31 20.86 -4.14
N VAL A 49 -26.31 20.73 -2.82
CA VAL A 49 -27.40 21.15 -1.93
C VAL A 49 -26.79 21.89 -0.75
N LYS A 50 -27.45 22.95 -0.26
CA LYS A 50 -26.96 23.73 0.89
C LYS A 50 -26.66 22.80 2.07
N MET A 51 -25.40 22.79 2.48
CA MET A 51 -24.92 22.02 3.63
C MET A 51 -24.74 22.94 4.83
N ALA A 52 -25.21 22.50 6.00
CA ALA A 52 -24.94 23.21 7.24
C ALA A 52 -23.45 23.13 7.58
N LEU A 53 -22.87 24.25 8.02
CA LEU A 53 -21.45 24.35 8.38
C LEU A 53 -21.01 23.28 9.40
N ARG A 54 -21.87 22.98 10.37
CA ARG A 54 -21.64 21.92 11.36
C ARG A 54 -21.43 20.55 10.72
N THR A 55 -22.19 20.23 9.66
CA THR A 55 -22.05 18.97 8.92
C THR A 55 -20.73 18.96 8.14
N SER A 56 -20.38 20.07 7.50
CA SER A 56 -19.10 20.22 6.78
C SER A 56 -17.90 20.04 7.72
N GLY A 57 -17.95 20.55 8.96
CA GLY A 57 -16.91 20.32 9.95
C GLY A 57 -16.70 18.84 10.30
N HIS A 58 -17.78 18.07 10.47
CA HIS A 58 -17.67 16.62 10.69
C HIS A 58 -17.11 15.89 9.47
N LEU A 59 -17.51 16.31 8.26
CA LEU A 59 -17.00 15.70 7.04
C LEU A 59 -15.50 15.98 6.87
N LEU A 60 -15.04 17.20 7.18
CA LEU A 60 -13.62 17.53 7.17
C LEU A 60 -12.83 16.64 8.14
N LEU A 61 -13.35 16.40 9.35
CA LEU A 61 -12.75 15.46 10.30
C LEU A 61 -12.65 14.04 9.70
N GLY A 62 -13.70 13.59 9.01
CA GLY A 62 -13.71 12.31 8.30
C GLY A 62 -12.64 12.23 7.21
N VAL A 63 -12.50 13.27 6.38
CA VAL A 63 -11.47 13.38 5.33
C VAL A 63 -10.08 13.23 5.94
N VAL A 64 -9.76 14.01 6.97
CA VAL A 64 -8.45 14.00 7.63
C VAL A 64 -8.15 12.63 8.25
N ARG A 65 -9.14 11.97 8.86
CA ARG A 65 -8.96 10.62 9.41
C ARG A 65 -8.67 9.56 8.34
N ILE A 66 -9.35 9.62 7.19
CA ILE A 66 -9.07 8.71 6.07
C ILE A 66 -7.66 8.97 5.52
N TYR A 67 -7.28 10.23 5.34
CA TYR A 67 -5.94 10.61 4.90
C TYR A 67 -4.85 10.06 5.84
N HIS A 68 -5.01 10.28 7.15
CA HIS A 68 -4.08 9.76 8.15
C HIS A 68 -3.97 8.23 8.09
N ARG A 69 -5.07 7.50 7.91
CA ARG A 69 -5.03 6.03 7.75
C ARG A 69 -4.32 5.60 6.47
N LYS A 70 -4.56 6.27 5.34
CA LYS A 70 -3.83 5.99 4.08
C LYS A 70 -2.32 6.17 4.27
N ALA A 71 -1.89 7.28 4.89
CA ALA A 71 -0.49 7.53 5.18
C ALA A 71 0.12 6.48 6.13
N LYS A 72 -0.63 6.08 7.17
CA LYS A 72 -0.19 5.02 8.10
C LYS A 72 -0.04 3.67 7.40
N TYR A 73 -0.96 3.31 6.50
CA TYR A 73 -0.85 2.08 5.72
C TYR A 73 0.34 2.13 4.77
N LEU A 74 0.55 3.25 4.07
CA LEU A 74 1.71 3.43 3.19
C LEU A 74 3.02 3.28 3.96
N LEU A 75 3.15 3.92 5.12
CA LEU A 75 4.35 3.79 5.95
C LEU A 75 4.59 2.34 6.40
N ALA A 76 3.53 1.61 6.77
CA ALA A 76 3.63 0.21 7.14
C ALA A 76 4.12 -0.66 5.95
N ASP A 77 3.54 -0.45 4.77
CA ASP A 77 3.91 -1.19 3.55
C ASP A 77 5.36 -0.86 3.13
N CYS A 78 5.80 0.40 3.25
CA CYS A 78 7.19 0.80 3.01
C CYS A 78 8.18 0.17 4.00
N ASN A 79 7.82 0.10 5.29
CA ASN A 79 8.65 -0.54 6.30
C ASN A 79 8.77 -2.05 6.05
N GLU A 80 7.68 -2.71 5.66
CA GLU A 80 7.70 -4.13 5.29
C GLU A 80 8.59 -4.37 4.07
N ALA A 81 8.47 -3.55 3.03
CA ALA A 81 9.32 -3.63 1.83
C ALA A 81 10.80 -3.41 2.18
N PHE A 82 11.11 -2.41 3.01
CA PHE A 82 12.47 -2.12 3.46
C PHE A 82 13.09 -3.31 4.20
N ILE A 83 12.35 -3.92 5.13
CA ILE A 83 12.83 -5.09 5.88
C ILE A 83 13.09 -6.27 4.94
N LYS A 84 12.16 -6.56 4.00
CA LYS A 84 12.31 -7.65 3.03
C LYS A 84 13.54 -7.45 2.15
N ILE A 85 13.78 -6.24 1.65
CA ILE A 85 14.97 -5.92 0.86
C ILE A 85 16.23 -6.14 1.70
N LYS A 86 16.27 -5.64 2.93
CA LYS A 86 17.42 -5.82 3.84
C LYS A 86 17.69 -7.30 4.14
N MET A 87 16.64 -8.12 4.25
CA MET A 87 16.77 -9.56 4.45
C MET A 87 17.25 -10.28 3.19
N ALA A 88 16.74 -9.93 2.01
CA ALA A 88 17.12 -10.55 0.73
C ALA A 88 18.60 -10.35 0.37
N PHE A 89 19.18 -9.21 0.75
CA PHE A 89 20.58 -8.88 0.50
C PHE A 89 21.47 -9.03 1.74
N ARG A 90 21.02 -9.77 2.77
CA ARG A 90 21.82 -9.96 3.99
C ARG A 90 23.02 -10.87 3.68
N PRO A 91 24.26 -10.39 3.81
CA PRO A 91 25.44 -11.23 3.62
C PRO A 91 25.43 -12.35 4.67
N GLY A 92 25.57 -13.59 4.23
CA GLY A 92 25.52 -14.78 5.09
C GLY A 92 24.26 -15.64 4.94
N VAL A 93 23.25 -15.19 4.19
CA VAL A 93 22.07 -16.04 3.85
C VAL A 93 22.37 -16.85 2.60
N VAL A 94 23.35 -17.73 2.73
CA VAL A 94 23.67 -18.79 1.78
C VAL A 94 23.87 -20.03 2.62
N ASP A 95 23.22 -21.14 2.28
CA ASP A 95 23.35 -22.41 3.01
C ASP A 95 24.75 -23.03 2.89
N LEU A 96 25.66 -22.37 2.16
CA LEU A 96 27.05 -22.78 2.00
C LEU A 96 27.97 -22.08 3.02
N PRO A 97 28.91 -22.82 3.65
CA PRO A 97 29.93 -22.25 4.52
C PRO A 97 30.77 -21.19 3.79
N GLU A 98 31.37 -20.25 4.53
CA GLU A 98 32.09 -19.10 3.93
C GLU A 98 33.19 -19.51 2.94
N GLU A 99 33.81 -20.68 3.16
CA GLU A 99 34.86 -21.25 2.32
C GLU A 99 34.37 -21.81 0.98
N ASN A 100 33.06 -22.08 0.82
CA ASN A 100 32.47 -22.71 -0.38
C ASN A 100 31.53 -21.77 -1.16
N ARG A 101 31.70 -20.45 -1.03
CA ARG A 101 30.83 -19.47 -1.71
C ARG A 101 31.13 -19.32 -3.21
N GLU A 102 32.33 -19.71 -3.62
CA GLU A 102 32.76 -19.73 -5.03
C GLU A 102 32.92 -21.17 -5.48
N ALA A 103 32.25 -21.53 -6.58
CA ALA A 103 32.44 -22.85 -7.18
C ALA A 103 33.84 -22.92 -7.79
N ALA A 104 34.57 -24.02 -7.54
CA ALA A 104 35.85 -24.25 -8.20
C ALA A 104 35.67 -24.22 -9.73
N TYR A 105 36.60 -23.61 -10.46
CA TYR A 105 36.52 -23.46 -11.92
C TYR A 105 36.18 -24.79 -12.61
N ASN A 106 36.91 -25.86 -12.26
CA ASN A 106 36.74 -27.20 -12.80
C ASN A 106 35.40 -27.88 -12.46
N ALA A 107 34.62 -27.32 -11.52
CA ALA A 107 33.28 -27.82 -11.20
C ALA A 107 32.19 -27.20 -12.09
N ILE A 108 32.48 -26.06 -12.74
CA ILE A 108 31.56 -25.35 -13.63
C ILE A 108 32.02 -25.32 -15.09
N THR A 109 33.26 -25.76 -15.37
CA THR A 109 33.79 -25.91 -16.72
C THR A 109 34.02 -27.38 -17.05
N LEU A 110 33.79 -27.73 -18.32
CA LEU A 110 34.17 -29.04 -18.86
C LEU A 110 35.70 -29.09 -19.00
N PRO A 111 36.33 -30.25 -18.78
CA PRO A 111 37.74 -30.44 -19.08
C PRO A 111 38.00 -30.06 -20.54
N GLU A 112 39.00 -29.21 -20.79
CA GLU A 112 39.46 -28.89 -22.14
C GLU A 112 40.27 -30.08 -22.69
N GLU A 113 39.59 -31.18 -23.01
CA GLU A 113 40.15 -32.27 -23.81
C GLU A 113 40.10 -31.85 -25.28
N PHE A 114 41.13 -31.13 -25.72
CA PHE A 114 41.40 -30.93 -27.13
C PHE A 114 41.90 -32.26 -27.71
N HIS A 115 40.99 -33.03 -28.32
CA HIS A 115 41.42 -34.10 -29.22
C HIS A 115 42.03 -33.45 -30.45
N ASP A 116 43.36 -33.52 -30.58
CA ASP A 116 44.05 -33.24 -31.83
C ASP A 116 43.40 -34.10 -32.91
N PHE A 117 42.84 -33.47 -33.94
CA PHE A 117 42.22 -34.16 -35.08
C PHE A 117 43.26 -34.88 -35.97
N ASP A 118 44.51 -34.93 -35.55
CA ASP A 118 45.60 -35.63 -36.23
C ASP A 118 45.80 -37.04 -35.65
N GLN A 119 44.95 -37.97 -36.08
CA GLN A 119 45.40 -39.34 -36.30
C GLN A 119 44.91 -39.86 -37.67
N PRO A 120 45.79 -40.54 -38.43
CA PRO A 120 45.68 -40.78 -39.87
C PRO A 120 44.57 -41.75 -40.30
#